data_AF-A0A1V5LUA4-F1
#
_entry.id   AF-A0A1V5LUA4-F1
#
_cell.length_a   1.000
_cell.length_b   1.000
_cell.length_c   1.000
_cell.angle_alpha   90.00
_cell.angle_beta   90.00
_cell.angle_gamma   90.00
#
_symmetry.space_group_name_H-M   'P 1'
#
loop_
_entity.id
_entity.type
_entity.pdbx_description
1 polymer ?
#
loop_
_entity_poly.entity_id
_entity_poly.type
_entity_poly.pdbx_seq_one_letter_code
_entity_poly.pdbx_strand_id
1 'polypeptide(L)'
;MDNDWQKPFKLAVEASRAGNHEYAELLLSTALLEAEDFGKADERYIITLVGLTDVLTKQFKFRRAEKTGRQILDIFREIHGTEHLSYADSAFRLGQIYHMQQKYGQAEPLYKAALSIKTKQLGADNASVLQVLHAYADLLYQTHRELEAENLRACAQKAAQARQSNNSLNAVQPTPPPSQTNNQTAAAGASEHAAWSAKVRFDAAAAEVPNKVPALSYEELEEKAEAAFASGHFDKALEFWNQAISQAEGFAAKDARLGKALDKAGEVLFAMEKFGQAEMIWGRSLQLKISLYGSNHPNVADTGHHLAGLHYLMGRYTEAENYARKCLQVYSIAYGKSHASVALCHHNLATLFHVQGRYAEAETEYNHCINIRKVALGPTHKDTMHAEKGLADLLKTLGRDKEAEQVSAKANGLVTGSWKALKLDASEALQPSPPKEPRRR
;
A
#
# COMPACT_ATOMS: atom_id res chain seq x y z
N MET A 1 -11.02 -3.12 -41.18
CA MET A 1 -10.38 -2.98 -39.87
C MET A 1 -11.48 -3.23 -38.84
N ASP A 2 -11.67 -4.48 -38.45
CA ASP A 2 -12.65 -4.81 -37.40
C ASP A 2 -11.95 -4.62 -36.06
N ASN A 3 -12.20 -3.46 -35.47
CA ASN A 3 -11.60 -3.05 -34.21
C ASN A 3 -12.52 -3.51 -33.06
N ASP A 4 -12.14 -4.55 -32.32
CA ASP A 4 -12.96 -5.19 -31.26
C ASP A 4 -12.76 -4.57 -29.87
N TRP A 5 -12.54 -3.25 -29.82
CA TRP A 5 -12.36 -2.44 -28.58
C TRP A 5 -13.32 -2.79 -27.44
N GLN A 6 -14.57 -3.11 -27.80
CA GLN A 6 -15.64 -3.35 -26.82
C GLN A 6 -15.37 -4.55 -25.93
N LYS A 7 -14.72 -5.59 -26.46
CA LYS A 7 -14.51 -6.84 -25.74
C LYS A 7 -13.52 -6.68 -24.58
N PRO A 8 -12.28 -6.18 -24.76
CA PRO A 8 -11.38 -5.92 -23.64
C PRO A 8 -11.94 -4.85 -22.70
N PHE A 9 -12.62 -3.82 -23.22
CA PHE A 9 -13.21 -2.77 -22.36
C PHE A 9 -14.29 -3.31 -21.41
N LYS A 10 -15.24 -4.12 -21.90
CA LYS A 10 -16.30 -4.72 -21.05
C LYS A 10 -15.71 -5.63 -19.97
N LEU A 11 -14.78 -6.50 -20.35
CA LEU A 11 -14.09 -7.37 -19.40
C LEU A 11 -13.33 -6.57 -18.34
N ALA A 12 -12.77 -5.41 -18.71
CA ALA A 12 -12.06 -4.58 -17.75
C ALA A 12 -13.00 -3.93 -16.73
N VAL A 13 -14.18 -3.48 -17.16
CA VAL A 13 -15.21 -2.94 -16.25
C VAL A 13 -15.66 -4.02 -15.27
N GLU A 14 -15.90 -5.24 -15.74
CA GLU A 14 -16.26 -6.38 -14.89
C GLU A 14 -15.14 -6.72 -13.90
N ALA A 15 -13.90 -6.82 -14.38
CA ALA A 15 -12.73 -7.07 -13.53
C ALA A 15 -12.56 -5.98 -12.47
N SER A 16 -12.73 -4.70 -12.83
CA SER A 16 -12.63 -3.60 -11.88
C SER A 16 -13.78 -3.61 -10.86
N ARG A 17 -14.99 -4.05 -11.22
CA ARG A 17 -16.11 -4.20 -10.28
C ARG A 17 -15.89 -5.36 -9.33
N ALA A 18 -15.26 -6.43 -9.80
CA ALA A 18 -14.85 -7.57 -9.00
C ALA A 18 -13.62 -7.29 -8.11
N GLY A 19 -13.06 -6.08 -8.14
CA GLY A 19 -11.87 -5.68 -7.37
C GLY A 19 -10.54 -6.17 -7.97
N ASN A 20 -10.56 -6.84 -9.13
CA ASN A 20 -9.36 -7.26 -9.84
C ASN A 20 -8.80 -6.11 -10.69
N HIS A 21 -8.19 -5.14 -10.02
CA HIS A 21 -7.73 -3.91 -10.65
C HIS A 21 -6.51 -4.11 -11.57
N GLU A 22 -5.65 -5.10 -11.32
CA GLU A 22 -4.52 -5.40 -12.21
C GLU A 22 -4.98 -5.99 -13.54
N TYR A 23 -5.93 -6.93 -13.51
CA TYR A 23 -6.51 -7.48 -14.74
C TYR A 23 -7.32 -6.42 -15.50
N ALA A 24 -8.04 -5.57 -14.77
CA ALA A 24 -8.73 -4.43 -15.37
C ALA A 24 -7.73 -3.46 -16.06
N GLU A 25 -6.58 -3.18 -15.46
CA GLU A 25 -5.55 -2.33 -16.06
C GLU A 25 -5.00 -2.92 -17.36
N LEU A 26 -4.70 -4.22 -17.36
CA LEU A 26 -4.21 -4.91 -18.56
C LEU A 26 -5.23 -4.78 -19.69
N LEU A 27 -6.48 -5.10 -19.41
CA LEU A 27 -7.57 -5.04 -20.38
C LEU A 27 -7.86 -3.61 -20.86
N LEU A 28 -7.81 -2.61 -19.97
CA LEU A 28 -7.94 -1.20 -20.33
C LEU A 28 -6.77 -0.71 -21.17
N SER A 29 -5.55 -1.21 -20.93
CA SER A 29 -4.38 -0.87 -21.74
C SER A 29 -4.50 -1.45 -23.15
N THR A 30 -4.98 -2.69 -23.28
CA THR A 30 -5.28 -3.31 -24.57
C THR A 30 -6.39 -2.55 -25.30
N ALA A 31 -7.50 -2.28 -24.61
CA ALA A 31 -8.58 -1.48 -25.17
C ALA A 31 -8.09 -0.08 -25.56
N LEU A 32 -7.16 0.53 -24.83
CA LEU A 32 -6.67 1.86 -25.16
C LEU A 32 -5.88 1.86 -26.49
N LEU A 33 -5.06 0.82 -26.73
CA LEU A 33 -4.35 0.65 -28.01
C LEU A 33 -5.31 0.52 -29.18
N GLU A 34 -6.34 -0.31 -29.02
CA GLU A 34 -7.41 -0.46 -30.02
C GLU A 34 -8.18 0.86 -30.20
N ALA A 35 -8.42 1.60 -29.12
CA ALA A 35 -9.12 2.87 -29.20
C ALA A 35 -8.33 4.00 -29.88
N GLU A 36 -6.99 3.90 -29.95
CA GLU A 36 -6.15 4.90 -30.63
C GLU A 36 -6.50 5.02 -32.12
N ASP A 37 -6.91 3.93 -32.75
CA ASP A 37 -7.31 3.90 -34.17
C ASP A 37 -8.57 4.75 -34.45
N PHE A 38 -9.41 4.99 -33.43
CA PHE A 38 -10.57 5.89 -33.56
C PHE A 38 -10.21 7.36 -33.40
N GLY A 39 -9.01 7.66 -32.89
CA GLY A 39 -8.54 9.01 -32.62
C GLY A 39 -8.79 9.45 -31.18
N LYS A 40 -7.91 10.32 -30.67
CA LYS A 40 -7.88 10.74 -29.25
C LYS A 40 -9.10 11.55 -28.80
N ALA A 41 -9.82 12.15 -29.74
CA ALA A 41 -11.05 12.89 -29.48
C ALA A 41 -12.31 12.02 -29.48
N ASP A 42 -12.19 10.74 -29.86
CA ASP A 42 -13.31 9.81 -29.87
C ASP A 42 -13.69 9.39 -28.44
N GLU A 43 -15.00 9.25 -28.20
CA GLU A 43 -15.56 8.88 -26.91
C GLU A 43 -14.97 7.56 -26.38
N ARG A 44 -14.69 6.59 -27.25
CA ARG A 44 -14.12 5.28 -26.88
C ARG A 44 -12.72 5.40 -26.32
N TYR A 45 -11.89 6.27 -26.92
CA TYR A 45 -10.56 6.55 -26.39
C TYR A 45 -10.65 7.19 -25.02
N ILE A 46 -11.49 8.21 -24.89
CA ILE A 46 -11.65 8.98 -23.66
C ILE A 46 -12.19 8.13 -22.52
N ILE A 47 -13.26 7.36 -22.74
CA ILE A 47 -13.86 6.52 -21.69
C ILE A 47 -12.90 5.41 -21.24
N THR A 48 -12.09 4.87 -22.15
CA THR A 48 -11.03 3.91 -21.81
C THR A 48 -9.94 4.55 -20.98
N LEU A 49 -9.50 5.75 -21.36
CA LEU A 49 -8.48 6.50 -20.64
C LEU A 49 -8.95 6.92 -19.24
N VAL A 50 -10.23 7.30 -19.10
CA VAL A 50 -10.88 7.57 -17.79
C VAL A 50 -10.89 6.31 -16.94
N GLY A 51 -11.35 5.18 -17.49
CA GLY A 51 -11.36 3.90 -16.79
C GLY A 51 -9.95 3.48 -16.33
N LEU A 52 -8.95 3.64 -17.19
CA LEU A 52 -7.55 3.37 -16.88
C LEU A 52 -7.05 4.28 -15.75
N THR A 53 -7.36 5.57 -15.82
CA THR A 53 -7.01 6.55 -14.77
C THR A 53 -7.57 6.15 -13.40
N ASP A 54 -8.84 5.71 -13.36
CA ASP A 54 -9.50 5.30 -12.13
C ASP A 54 -8.90 4.02 -11.56
N VAL A 55 -8.65 3.04 -12.42
CA VAL A 55 -8.02 1.78 -12.04
C VAL A 55 -6.58 1.99 -11.56
N LEU A 56 -5.82 2.88 -12.20
CA LEU A 56 -4.48 3.28 -11.76
C LEU A 56 -4.52 4.01 -10.41
N THR A 57 -5.52 4.88 -10.20
CA THR A 57 -5.72 5.59 -8.93
C THR A 57 -6.05 4.64 -7.79
N LYS A 58 -6.94 3.66 -8.01
CA LYS A 58 -7.27 2.61 -7.03
C LYS A 58 -6.08 1.70 -6.70
N GLN A 59 -5.17 1.52 -7.64
CA GLN A 59 -3.92 0.78 -7.44
C GLN A 59 -2.78 1.67 -6.89
N PHE A 60 -3.05 2.93 -6.55
CA PHE A 60 -2.06 3.89 -6.05
C PHE A 60 -0.90 4.16 -7.05
N LYS A 61 -1.11 3.89 -8.35
CA LYS A 61 -0.14 4.14 -9.43
C LYS A 61 -0.18 5.60 -9.89
N PHE A 62 0.04 6.53 -8.96
CA PHE A 62 -0.24 7.96 -9.13
C PHE A 62 0.54 8.66 -10.26
N ARG A 63 1.79 8.27 -10.54
CA ARG A 63 2.54 8.86 -11.67
C ARG A 63 1.87 8.59 -13.01
N ARG A 64 1.36 7.36 -13.21
CA ARG A 64 0.64 6.98 -14.44
C ARG A 64 -0.76 7.57 -14.46
N ALA A 65 -1.47 7.56 -13.33
CA ALA A 65 -2.78 8.20 -13.19
C ALA A 65 -2.72 9.71 -13.45
N GLU A 66 -1.65 10.39 -13.00
CA GLU A 66 -1.41 11.80 -13.29
C GLU A 66 -1.23 12.04 -14.79
N LYS A 67 -0.44 11.19 -15.46
CA LYS A 67 -0.22 11.29 -16.91
C LYS A 67 -1.54 11.13 -17.67
N THR A 68 -2.32 10.10 -17.38
CA THR A 68 -3.60 9.86 -18.05
C THR A 68 -4.65 10.92 -17.68
N GLY A 69 -4.69 11.37 -16.42
CA GLY A 69 -5.56 12.45 -15.95
C GLY A 69 -5.29 13.80 -16.63
N ARG A 70 -4.01 14.15 -16.84
CA ARG A 70 -3.62 15.34 -17.62
C ARG A 70 -4.06 15.22 -19.08
N GLN A 71 -3.83 14.05 -19.70
CA GLN A 71 -4.26 13.81 -21.08
C GLN A 71 -5.77 13.99 -21.25
N ILE A 72 -6.58 13.45 -20.34
CA ILE A 72 -8.04 13.61 -20.38
C ILE A 72 -8.44 15.09 -20.26
N LEU A 73 -7.82 15.82 -19.32
CA LEU A 73 -8.08 17.25 -19.12
C LEU A 73 -7.74 18.07 -20.38
N ASP A 74 -6.61 17.75 -21.03
CA ASP A 74 -6.17 18.42 -22.26
C ASP A 74 -7.11 18.11 -23.43
N ILE A 75 -7.51 16.85 -23.60
CA ILE A 75 -8.47 16.44 -24.63
C ILE A 75 -9.79 17.21 -24.48
N PHE A 76 -10.38 17.24 -23.28
CA PHE A 76 -11.64 17.95 -23.09
C PHE A 76 -11.53 19.47 -23.21
N ARG A 77 -10.36 20.03 -22.88
CA ARG A 77 -10.06 21.44 -23.12
C ARG A 77 -10.07 21.76 -24.62
N GLU A 78 -9.53 20.88 -25.45
CA GLU A 78 -9.48 21.05 -26.90
C GLU A 78 -10.85 20.85 -27.55
N ILE A 79 -11.61 19.82 -27.15
CA ILE A 79 -12.90 19.49 -27.78
C ILE A 79 -14.01 20.45 -27.36
N HIS A 80 -14.11 20.76 -26.07
CA HIS A 80 -15.26 21.49 -25.52
C HIS A 80 -14.91 22.83 -24.87
N GLY A 81 -13.62 23.16 -24.72
CA GLY A 81 -13.18 24.33 -23.98
C GLY A 81 -13.23 24.15 -22.46
N THR A 82 -12.78 25.18 -21.74
CA THR A 82 -12.63 25.14 -20.28
C THR A 82 -13.92 25.34 -19.50
N GLU A 83 -15.02 25.72 -20.15
CA GLU A 83 -16.32 25.94 -19.48
C GLU A 83 -17.21 24.69 -19.51
N HIS A 84 -16.82 23.60 -20.16
CA HIS A 84 -17.69 22.42 -20.29
C HIS A 84 -17.67 21.51 -19.04
N LEU A 85 -18.78 20.80 -18.77
CA LEU A 85 -18.86 19.87 -17.63
C LEU A 85 -17.80 18.76 -17.69
N SER A 86 -17.52 18.20 -18.87
CA SER A 86 -16.48 17.18 -19.03
C SER A 86 -15.08 17.68 -18.65
N TYR A 87 -14.78 18.96 -18.93
CA TYR A 87 -13.54 19.59 -18.46
C TYR A 87 -13.54 19.71 -16.93
N ALA A 88 -14.66 20.13 -16.33
CA ALA A 88 -14.80 20.21 -14.88
C ALA A 88 -14.69 18.85 -14.17
N ASP A 89 -15.29 17.79 -14.73
CA ASP A 89 -15.17 16.42 -14.22
C ASP A 89 -13.73 15.91 -14.27
N SER A 90 -13.02 16.23 -15.35
CA SER A 90 -11.63 15.84 -15.54
C SER A 90 -10.69 16.63 -14.63
N ALA A 91 -10.96 17.93 -14.43
CA ALA A 91 -10.23 18.77 -13.50
C ALA A 91 -10.42 18.27 -12.07
N PHE A 92 -11.64 17.93 -11.68
CA PHE A 92 -11.93 17.34 -10.37
C PHE A 92 -11.16 16.03 -10.17
N ARG A 93 -11.19 15.12 -11.15
CA ARG A 93 -10.48 13.83 -11.09
C ARG A 93 -8.97 14.00 -10.95
N LEU A 94 -8.36 14.89 -11.74
CA LEU A 94 -6.93 15.19 -11.63
C LEU A 94 -6.61 15.89 -10.29
N GLY A 95 -7.51 16.74 -9.79
CA GLY A 95 -7.41 17.36 -8.46
C GLY A 95 -7.36 16.32 -7.34
N GLN A 96 -8.19 15.28 -7.42
CA GLN A 96 -8.16 14.15 -6.47
C GLN A 96 -6.83 13.40 -6.54
N ILE A 97 -6.31 13.13 -7.74
CA ILE A 97 -5.01 12.50 -7.93
C ILE A 97 -3.88 13.33 -7.33
N TYR A 98 -3.94 14.67 -7.43
CA TYR A 98 -2.97 15.55 -6.77
C TYR A 98 -3.14 15.61 -5.26
N HIS A 99 -4.37 15.61 -4.77
CA HIS A 99 -4.68 15.57 -3.34
C HIS A 99 -4.11 14.28 -2.73
N MET A 100 -4.33 13.11 -3.32
CA MET A 100 -3.76 11.84 -2.84
C MET A 100 -2.23 11.81 -2.82
N GLN A 101 -1.58 12.63 -3.65
CA GLN A 101 -0.12 12.82 -3.68
C GLN A 101 0.37 13.93 -2.74
N GLN A 102 -0.50 14.57 -1.96
CA GLN A 102 -0.20 15.75 -1.13
C GLN A 102 0.31 16.96 -1.92
N LYS A 103 0.06 17.00 -3.24
CA LYS A 103 0.43 18.12 -4.12
C LYS A 103 -0.68 19.19 -4.09
N TYR A 104 -0.96 19.74 -2.91
CA TYR A 104 -2.12 20.61 -2.66
C TYR A 104 -2.13 21.87 -3.54
N GLY A 105 -0.96 22.47 -3.80
CA GLY A 105 -0.84 23.63 -4.69
C GLY A 105 -1.27 23.35 -6.14
N GLN A 106 -1.22 22.10 -6.60
CA GLN A 106 -1.71 21.70 -7.92
C GLN A 106 -3.19 21.27 -7.89
N ALA A 107 -3.66 20.71 -6.77
CA ALA A 107 -5.04 20.27 -6.61
C ALA A 107 -6.02 21.45 -6.44
N GLU A 108 -5.66 22.46 -5.64
CA GLU A 108 -6.52 23.61 -5.33
C GLU A 108 -7.06 24.35 -6.58
N PRO A 109 -6.24 24.75 -7.58
CA PRO A 109 -6.77 25.44 -8.76
C PRO A 109 -7.75 24.57 -9.57
N LEU A 110 -7.55 23.25 -9.58
CA LEU A 110 -8.44 22.32 -10.28
C LEU A 110 -9.79 22.18 -9.56
N TYR A 111 -9.79 22.13 -8.23
CA TYR A 111 -11.03 22.14 -7.44
C TYR A 111 -11.79 23.44 -7.59
N LYS A 112 -11.10 24.60 -7.57
CA LYS A 112 -11.74 25.90 -7.83
C LYS A 112 -12.39 25.97 -9.21
N ALA A 113 -11.68 25.52 -10.25
CA ALA A 113 -12.20 25.49 -11.61
C ALA A 113 -13.43 24.55 -11.71
N ALA A 114 -13.31 23.32 -11.22
CA ALA A 114 -14.39 22.35 -11.25
C ALA A 114 -15.63 22.83 -10.48
N LEU A 115 -15.44 23.43 -9.30
CA LEU A 115 -16.51 23.97 -8.48
C LEU A 115 -17.23 25.11 -9.21
N SER A 116 -16.49 26.08 -9.72
CA SER A 116 -17.05 27.24 -10.44
C SER A 116 -17.93 26.81 -11.62
N ILE A 117 -17.42 25.91 -12.47
CA ILE A 117 -18.13 25.44 -13.67
C ILE A 117 -19.37 24.65 -13.27
N LYS A 118 -19.22 23.67 -12.35
CA LYS A 118 -20.33 22.80 -11.94
C LYS A 118 -21.42 23.58 -11.21
N THR A 119 -21.07 24.51 -10.33
CA THR A 119 -22.06 25.35 -9.65
C THR A 119 -22.82 26.23 -10.64
N LYS A 120 -22.14 26.83 -11.63
CA LYS A 120 -22.75 27.68 -12.66
C LYS A 120 -23.73 26.91 -13.55
N GLN A 121 -23.45 25.66 -13.90
CA GLN A 121 -24.26 24.90 -14.87
C GLN A 121 -25.25 23.92 -14.26
N LEU A 122 -24.93 23.34 -13.10
CA LEU A 122 -25.75 22.31 -12.46
C LEU A 122 -26.50 22.81 -11.23
N GLY A 123 -26.19 24.01 -10.74
CA GLY A 123 -26.73 24.54 -9.49
C GLY A 123 -25.94 24.08 -8.25
N ALA A 124 -26.02 24.87 -7.18
CA ALA A 124 -25.25 24.65 -5.96
C ALA A 124 -25.65 23.38 -5.19
N ASP A 125 -26.88 22.91 -5.36
CA ASP A 125 -27.48 21.74 -4.70
C ASP A 125 -27.18 20.40 -5.41
N ASN A 126 -26.52 20.45 -6.57
CA ASN A 126 -26.21 19.24 -7.34
C ASN A 126 -25.21 18.31 -6.61
N ALA A 127 -25.44 17.00 -6.71
CA ALA A 127 -24.59 15.97 -6.11
C ALA A 127 -23.09 16.14 -6.44
N SER A 128 -22.79 16.48 -7.70
CA SER A 128 -21.41 16.63 -8.16
C SER A 128 -20.74 17.88 -7.57
N VAL A 129 -21.49 18.96 -7.35
CA VAL A 129 -20.99 20.17 -6.68
C VAL A 129 -20.65 19.87 -5.22
N LEU A 130 -21.52 19.13 -4.52
CA LEU A 130 -21.27 18.70 -3.14
C LEU A 130 -20.00 17.84 -3.03
N GLN A 131 -19.74 16.96 -3.99
CA GLN A 131 -18.51 16.15 -4.03
C GLN A 131 -17.26 17.04 -4.15
N VAL A 132 -17.28 18.06 -5.00
CA VAL A 132 -16.15 18.99 -5.12
C VAL A 132 -15.98 19.82 -3.85
N LEU A 133 -17.07 20.29 -3.24
CA LEU A 133 -17.04 21.05 -1.99
C LEU A 133 -16.40 20.24 -0.85
N HIS A 134 -16.78 18.97 -0.69
CA HIS A 134 -16.19 18.11 0.34
C HIS A 134 -14.70 17.87 0.08
N ALA A 135 -14.33 17.47 -1.15
CA ALA A 135 -12.94 17.21 -1.49
C ALA A 135 -12.05 18.46 -1.34
N TYR A 136 -12.59 19.64 -1.63
CA TYR A 136 -11.88 20.89 -1.48
C TYR A 136 -11.76 21.31 -0.01
N ALA A 137 -12.83 21.15 0.79
CA ALA A 137 -12.76 21.38 2.23
C ALA A 137 -11.71 20.48 2.90
N ASP A 138 -11.66 19.20 2.52
CA ASP A 138 -10.66 18.27 3.04
C ASP A 138 -9.23 18.72 2.71
N LEU A 139 -9.00 19.25 1.50
CA LEU A 139 -7.70 19.85 1.14
C LEU A 139 -7.37 21.06 2.01
N LEU A 140 -8.34 21.91 2.34
CA LEU A 140 -8.13 23.08 3.18
C LEU A 140 -7.79 22.71 4.63
N TYR A 141 -8.38 21.64 5.18
CA TYR A 141 -7.96 21.10 6.46
C TYR A 141 -6.50 20.63 6.44
N GLN A 142 -6.10 19.91 5.39
CA GLN A 142 -4.72 19.43 5.23
C GLN A 142 -3.70 20.57 5.08
N THR A 143 -4.14 21.79 4.75
CA THR A 143 -3.30 22.99 4.61
C THR A 143 -3.47 23.98 5.77
N HIS A 144 -4.10 23.56 6.87
CA HIS A 144 -4.34 24.37 8.09
C HIS A 144 -5.18 25.64 7.85
N ARG A 145 -6.06 25.63 6.84
CA ARG A 145 -6.99 26.72 6.52
C ARG A 145 -8.40 26.40 7.00
N GLU A 146 -8.52 26.12 8.29
CA GLU A 146 -9.73 25.54 8.91
C GLU A 146 -10.97 26.42 8.72
N LEU A 147 -10.84 27.74 8.90
CA LEU A 147 -11.97 28.67 8.73
C LEU A 147 -12.56 28.62 7.31
N GLU A 148 -11.70 28.51 6.29
CA GLU A 148 -12.15 28.40 4.90
C GLU A 148 -12.79 27.03 4.61
N ALA A 149 -12.25 25.96 5.21
CA ALA A 149 -12.80 24.62 5.11
C ALA A 149 -14.20 24.53 5.74
N GLU A 150 -14.39 25.13 6.91
CA GLU A 150 -15.67 25.22 7.61
C GLU A 150 -16.72 25.98 6.78
N ASN A 151 -16.32 27.09 6.17
CA ASN A 151 -17.20 27.85 5.27
C ASN A 151 -17.67 26.99 4.08
N LEU A 152 -16.76 26.23 3.44
CA LEU A 152 -17.14 25.33 2.34
C LEU A 152 -18.04 24.19 2.80
N ARG A 153 -17.80 23.60 3.98
CA ARG A 153 -18.68 22.57 4.55
C ARG A 153 -20.06 23.11 4.90
N ALA A 154 -20.14 24.31 5.46
CA ALA A 154 -21.41 24.98 5.73
C ALA A 154 -22.19 25.25 4.42
N CYS A 155 -21.49 25.65 3.34
CA CYS A 155 -22.08 25.76 2.01
C CYS A 155 -22.61 24.41 1.50
N ALA A 156 -21.82 23.33 1.62
CA ALA A 156 -22.23 21.99 1.22
C ALA A 156 -23.45 21.48 2.01
N GLN A 157 -23.49 21.72 3.33
CA GLN A 157 -24.62 21.35 4.18
C GLN A 157 -25.91 22.09 3.80
N LYS A 158 -25.84 23.40 3.58
CA LYS A 158 -26.99 24.21 3.12
C LYS A 158 -27.51 23.73 1.77
N ALA A 159 -26.61 23.45 0.83
CA ALA A 159 -26.95 22.91 -0.48
C ALA A 159 -27.57 21.50 -0.40
N ALA A 160 -27.06 20.63 0.47
CA ALA A 160 -27.63 19.31 0.71
C ALA A 160 -29.02 19.35 1.35
N GLN A 161 -29.25 20.27 2.29
CA GLN A 161 -30.56 20.51 2.90
C GLN A 161 -31.58 20.98 1.86
N ALA A 162 -31.22 21.95 1.03
CA ALA A 162 -32.10 22.44 -0.06
C ALA A 162 -32.50 21.31 -1.03
N ARG A 163 -31.57 20.41 -1.35
CA ARG A 163 -31.86 19.22 -2.17
C ARG A 163 -32.84 18.26 -1.51
N GLN A 164 -32.72 18.02 -0.20
CA GLN A 164 -33.65 17.16 0.53
C GLN A 164 -35.06 17.75 0.56
N SER A 165 -35.17 19.08 0.72
CA SER A 165 -36.45 19.80 0.64
C SER A 165 -37.09 19.66 -0.74
N ASN A 166 -36.32 19.86 -1.82
CA ASN A 166 -36.80 19.72 -3.20
C ASN A 166 -37.20 18.28 -3.56
N ASN A 167 -36.47 17.28 -3.08
CA ASN A 167 -36.82 15.86 -3.28
C ASN A 167 -38.09 15.46 -2.50
N SER A 168 -38.33 16.05 -1.33
CA SER A 168 -39.55 15.80 -0.55
C SER A 168 -40.82 16.38 -1.19
N LEU A 169 -40.67 17.45 -1.99
CA LEU A 169 -41.76 18.06 -2.76
C LEU A 169 -42.09 17.29 -4.05
N ASN A 170 -41.14 16.53 -4.61
CA ASN A 170 -41.31 15.76 -5.86
C ASN A 170 -41.67 14.28 -5.66
N ALA A 171 -41.94 13.84 -4.43
CA ALA A 171 -42.37 12.47 -4.14
C ALA A 171 -43.86 12.25 -4.49
N VAL A 172 -44.19 12.18 -5.78
CA VAL A 172 -45.46 11.63 -6.30
C VAL A 172 -45.19 10.26 -6.94
N GLN A 173 -45.79 9.24 -6.32
CA GLN A 173 -46.13 7.85 -6.74
C GLN A 173 -45.32 7.16 -7.88
N PRO A 174 -44.83 5.92 -7.69
CA PRO A 174 -44.15 5.14 -8.73
C PRO A 174 -45.15 4.49 -9.71
N THR A 175 -44.97 4.71 -11.02
CA THR A 175 -45.61 3.92 -12.08
C THR A 175 -44.75 2.70 -12.47
N PRO A 176 -45.35 1.53 -12.82
CA PRO A 176 -44.59 0.32 -13.14
C PRO A 176 -43.99 0.37 -14.56
N PRO A 177 -42.96 -0.46 -14.86
CA PRO A 177 -42.29 -0.44 -16.16
C PRO A 177 -43.02 -1.31 -17.20
N PRO A 178 -43.00 -0.96 -18.50
CA PRO A 178 -43.43 -1.88 -19.54
C PRO A 178 -42.29 -2.79 -20.02
N SER A 179 -42.70 -3.98 -20.43
CA SER A 179 -41.93 -5.15 -20.85
C SER A 179 -41.53 -5.18 -22.34
N GLN A 180 -40.33 -5.72 -22.59
CA GLN A 180 -39.85 -6.53 -23.74
C GLN A 180 -40.00 -6.03 -25.20
N THR A 181 -38.92 -6.11 -25.99
CA THR A 181 -38.75 -7.13 -27.05
C THR A 181 -37.38 -7.09 -27.76
N ASN A 182 -36.76 -8.27 -27.85
CA ASN A 182 -35.99 -8.90 -28.94
C ASN A 182 -35.16 -8.06 -29.95
N ASN A 183 -33.89 -8.44 -30.14
CA ASN A 183 -33.55 -9.36 -31.24
C ASN A 183 -32.17 -10.02 -31.08
N GLN A 184 -32.18 -11.34 -31.27
CA GLN A 184 -31.02 -12.22 -31.49
C GLN A 184 -30.74 -12.32 -33.00
N THR A 185 -29.48 -12.56 -33.36
CA THR A 185 -29.01 -13.44 -34.45
C THR A 185 -27.51 -13.65 -34.18
N ALA A 186 -27.07 -14.78 -33.60
CA ALA A 186 -26.67 -16.04 -34.25
C ALA A 186 -25.67 -15.78 -35.41
N ALA A 187 -24.38 -16.12 -35.36
CA ALA A 187 -23.67 -17.37 -35.06
C ALA A 187 -22.82 -17.72 -36.30
N ALA A 188 -21.53 -18.03 -36.10
CA ALA A 188 -20.75 -19.07 -36.80
C ALA A 188 -19.27 -18.70 -36.93
N GLY A 189 -18.39 -19.68 -36.71
CA GLY A 189 -17.03 -19.67 -37.25
C GLY A 189 -15.92 -19.92 -36.23
N ALA A 190 -15.78 -21.17 -35.82
CA ALA A 190 -14.56 -21.68 -35.17
C ALA A 190 -13.51 -22.08 -36.21
N SER A 191 -12.26 -22.19 -35.75
CA SER A 191 -10.99 -22.54 -36.44
C SER A 191 -10.40 -21.39 -37.27
N GLU A 192 -9.12 -21.01 -37.14
CA GLU A 192 -7.93 -21.85 -37.00
C GLU A 192 -6.88 -21.23 -36.05
N HIS A 193 -6.52 -22.00 -35.03
CA HIS A 193 -5.29 -21.87 -34.25
C HIS A 193 -4.19 -22.62 -35.04
N ALA A 194 -3.30 -21.93 -35.75
CA ALA A 194 -1.92 -22.39 -35.99
C ALA A 194 -1.11 -21.37 -36.82
N ALA A 195 0.13 -21.17 -36.39
CA ALA A 195 1.27 -20.74 -37.19
C ALA A 195 1.33 -19.28 -37.68
N TRP A 196 1.81 -18.38 -36.82
CA TRP A 196 2.88 -17.47 -37.27
C TRP A 196 3.75 -16.97 -36.12
N SER A 197 4.76 -17.77 -35.78
CA SER A 197 5.94 -17.35 -35.04
C SER A 197 7.13 -17.38 -35.99
N ALA A 198 7.64 -16.22 -36.41
CA ALA A 198 9.08 -15.89 -36.55
C ALA A 198 9.35 -14.62 -37.39
N LYS A 199 9.77 -13.55 -36.69
CA LYS A 199 11.08 -12.87 -36.84
C LYS A 199 11.41 -12.14 -38.15
N VAL A 200 11.46 -10.79 -38.09
CA VAL A 200 12.56 -9.97 -38.63
C VAL A 200 12.78 -8.73 -37.72
N ARG A 201 14.05 -8.50 -37.37
CA ARG A 201 14.60 -7.39 -36.55
C ARG A 201 14.73 -6.10 -37.37
N PHE A 202 14.76 -4.96 -36.70
CA PHE A 202 15.44 -3.75 -37.20
C PHE A 202 16.51 -3.31 -36.22
N ASP A 203 17.73 -3.14 -36.74
CA ASP A 203 18.90 -2.61 -36.06
C ASP A 203 18.73 -1.10 -35.80
N ALA A 204 19.04 -0.69 -34.56
CA ALA A 204 19.15 0.72 -34.19
C ALA A 204 20.63 1.11 -34.20
N ALA A 205 21.02 1.95 -35.18
CA ALA A 205 22.30 2.62 -35.20
C ALA A 205 22.32 3.75 -34.17
N ALA A 206 23.39 3.78 -33.40
CA ALA A 206 23.64 4.65 -32.26
C ALA A 206 23.83 6.12 -32.64
N ALA A 207 23.38 7.00 -31.74
CA ALA A 207 23.90 8.36 -31.58
C ALA A 207 24.29 8.53 -30.10
N GLU A 208 25.60 8.63 -29.85
CA GLU A 208 26.17 8.93 -28.53
C GLU A 208 25.93 10.39 -28.14
N VAL A 209 25.60 10.61 -26.86
CA VAL A 209 25.65 11.92 -26.20
C VAL A 209 26.65 11.81 -25.03
N PRO A 210 27.58 12.76 -24.85
CA PRO A 210 28.79 12.53 -24.06
C PRO A 210 28.58 12.74 -22.55
N ASN A 211 29.25 11.88 -21.77
CA ASN A 211 29.46 11.94 -20.31
C ASN A 211 28.22 11.95 -19.41
N LYS A 212 27.53 10.81 -19.32
CA LYS A 212 26.84 10.41 -18.09
C LYS A 212 27.84 9.67 -17.21
N VAL A 213 28.02 10.11 -15.96
CA VAL A 213 28.55 9.25 -14.89
C VAL A 213 27.83 7.91 -15.00
N PRO A 214 28.52 6.75 -14.97
CA PRO A 214 27.84 5.47 -15.08
C PRO A 214 26.73 5.43 -14.03
N ALA A 215 25.49 5.21 -14.48
CA ALA A 215 24.36 5.07 -13.58
C ALA A 215 24.68 3.91 -12.64
N LEU A 216 24.59 4.16 -11.33
CA LEU A 216 24.85 3.13 -10.31
C LEU A 216 24.03 1.89 -10.61
N SER A 217 24.59 0.70 -10.41
CA SER A 217 23.82 -0.54 -10.55
C SER A 217 22.73 -0.63 -9.47
N TYR A 218 21.77 -1.52 -9.68
CA TYR A 218 20.72 -1.76 -8.68
C TYR A 218 21.33 -2.17 -7.33
N GLU A 219 22.35 -3.04 -7.34
CA GLU A 219 23.05 -3.52 -6.15
C GLU A 219 23.81 -2.40 -5.44
N GLU A 220 24.48 -1.52 -6.19
CA GLU A 220 25.15 -0.34 -5.62
C GLU A 220 24.14 0.65 -4.99
N LEU A 221 22.95 0.77 -5.58
CA LEU A 221 21.87 1.59 -5.04
C LEU A 221 21.32 1.00 -3.74
N GLU A 222 21.11 -0.31 -3.67
CA GLU A 222 20.69 -0.98 -2.42
C GLU A 222 21.72 -0.76 -1.31
N GLU A 223 23.00 -1.03 -1.58
CA GLU A 223 24.07 -0.89 -0.59
C GLU A 223 24.13 0.53 -0.03
N LYS A 224 24.10 1.54 -0.91
CA LYS A 224 24.11 2.95 -0.51
C LYS A 224 22.85 3.34 0.25
N ALA A 225 21.69 2.82 -0.14
CA ALA A 225 20.44 3.09 0.54
C ALA A 225 20.42 2.51 1.96
N GLU A 226 20.87 1.27 2.13
CA GLU A 226 20.97 0.62 3.43
C GLU A 226 22.01 1.30 4.33
N ALA A 227 23.18 1.65 3.80
CA ALA A 227 24.20 2.39 4.54
C ALA A 227 23.71 3.78 4.98
N ALA A 228 22.99 4.49 4.11
CA ALA A 228 22.38 5.77 4.44
C ALA A 228 21.30 5.63 5.53
N PHE A 229 20.45 4.60 5.44
CA PHE A 229 19.42 4.31 6.44
C PHE A 229 20.04 3.98 7.80
N ALA A 230 21.04 3.10 7.84
CA ALA A 230 21.75 2.73 9.07
C ALA A 230 22.45 3.92 9.72
N SER A 231 22.88 4.90 8.92
CA SER A 231 23.50 6.14 9.39
C SER A 231 22.48 7.24 9.75
N GLY A 232 21.18 6.96 9.69
CA GLY A 232 20.10 7.93 9.98
C GLY A 232 19.86 8.98 8.89
N HIS A 233 20.52 8.87 7.73
CA HIS A 233 20.34 9.79 6.60
C HIS A 233 19.14 9.38 5.74
N PHE A 234 17.94 9.46 6.31
CA PHE A 234 16.72 8.93 5.70
C PHE A 234 16.38 9.57 4.34
N ASP A 235 16.62 10.87 4.15
CA ASP A 235 16.39 11.51 2.85
C ASP A 235 17.26 10.91 1.73
N LYS A 236 18.53 10.67 2.01
CA LYS A 236 19.47 10.03 1.05
C LYS A 236 19.11 8.57 0.82
N ALA A 237 18.73 7.85 1.88
CA ALA A 237 18.27 6.47 1.77
C ALA A 237 17.04 6.38 0.85
N LEU A 238 16.08 7.28 1.02
CA LEU A 238 14.88 7.35 0.18
C LEU A 238 15.21 7.74 -1.26
N GLU A 239 16.17 8.63 -1.48
CA GLU A 239 16.64 8.97 -2.83
C GLU A 239 17.22 7.74 -3.54
N PHE A 240 18.12 7.00 -2.90
CA PHE A 240 18.69 5.78 -3.47
C PHE A 240 17.64 4.70 -3.69
N TRP A 241 16.70 4.48 -2.75
CA TRP A 241 15.60 3.55 -2.95
C TRP A 241 14.67 3.96 -4.10
N ASN A 242 14.41 5.25 -4.31
CA ASN A 242 13.63 5.73 -5.45
C ASN A 242 14.35 5.46 -6.79
N GLN A 243 15.66 5.60 -6.83
CA GLN A 243 16.46 5.23 -7.99
C GLN A 243 16.42 3.70 -8.23
N ALA A 244 16.54 2.90 -7.16
CA ALA A 244 16.44 1.44 -7.23
C ALA A 244 15.06 0.98 -7.72
N ILE A 245 13.98 1.61 -7.25
CA ILE A 245 12.61 1.38 -7.74
C ILE A 245 12.52 1.70 -9.24
N SER A 246 13.05 2.84 -9.66
CA SER A 246 13.02 3.24 -11.08
C SER A 246 13.78 2.27 -11.99
N GLN A 247 14.89 1.70 -11.52
CA GLN A 247 15.60 0.65 -12.24
C GLN A 247 14.82 -0.66 -12.23
N ALA A 248 14.26 -1.02 -11.08
CA ALA A 248 13.50 -2.25 -10.92
C ALA A 248 12.21 -2.30 -11.75
N GLU A 249 11.60 -1.14 -12.04
CA GLU A 249 10.49 -1.00 -12.98
C GLU A 249 10.88 -1.34 -14.43
N GLY A 250 12.17 -1.24 -14.78
CA GLY A 250 12.69 -1.62 -16.09
C GLY A 250 13.05 -3.10 -16.23
N PHE A 251 13.05 -3.87 -15.12
CA PHE A 251 13.25 -5.32 -15.18
C PHE A 251 11.97 -6.05 -15.62
N ALA A 252 12.08 -7.37 -15.79
CA ALA A 252 10.94 -8.19 -16.16
C ALA A 252 9.77 -7.99 -15.19
N ALA A 253 8.53 -8.05 -15.69
CA ALA A 253 7.31 -7.86 -14.88
C ALA A 253 7.19 -8.80 -13.67
N LYS A 254 7.99 -9.88 -13.62
CA LYS A 254 8.06 -10.84 -12.52
C LYS A 254 9.27 -10.69 -11.59
N ASP A 255 10.03 -9.60 -11.69
CA ASP A 255 11.25 -9.41 -10.90
C ASP A 255 10.93 -9.04 -9.45
N ALA A 256 11.49 -9.82 -8.51
CA ALA A 256 11.31 -9.65 -7.07
C ALA A 256 11.89 -8.34 -6.52
N ARG A 257 12.87 -7.75 -7.22
CA ARG A 257 13.60 -6.55 -6.79
C ARG A 257 12.68 -5.37 -6.57
N LEU A 258 11.68 -5.19 -7.42
CA LEU A 258 10.74 -4.08 -7.28
C LEU A 258 9.96 -4.15 -5.96
N GLY A 259 9.49 -5.35 -5.57
CA GLY A 259 8.80 -5.54 -4.29
C GLY A 259 9.71 -5.29 -3.09
N LYS A 260 10.96 -5.74 -3.15
CA LYS A 260 11.96 -5.48 -2.10
C LYS A 260 12.25 -3.99 -1.95
N ALA A 261 12.52 -3.30 -3.06
CA ALA A 261 12.84 -1.87 -3.05
C ALA A 261 11.66 -1.02 -2.55
N LEU A 262 10.43 -1.40 -2.91
CA LEU A 262 9.22 -0.74 -2.38
C LEU A 262 9.11 -0.95 -0.87
N ASP A 263 9.26 -2.17 -0.36
CA ASP A 263 9.22 -2.40 1.09
C ASP A 263 10.24 -1.56 1.85
N LYS A 264 11.48 -1.51 1.35
CA LYS A 264 12.55 -0.74 1.97
C LYS A 264 12.32 0.76 1.90
N ALA A 265 11.81 1.29 0.78
CA ALA A 265 11.38 2.68 0.71
C ALA A 265 10.26 2.99 1.73
N GLY A 266 9.33 2.05 1.92
CA GLY A 266 8.29 2.15 2.95
C GLY A 266 8.86 2.22 4.37
N GLU A 267 9.86 1.39 4.68
CA GLU A 267 10.58 1.42 5.98
C GLU A 267 11.24 2.79 6.21
N VAL A 268 11.87 3.37 5.17
CA VAL A 268 12.46 4.72 5.26
C VAL A 268 11.39 5.78 5.51
N LEU A 269 10.29 5.75 4.76
CA LEU A 269 9.18 6.70 4.94
C LEU A 269 8.54 6.59 6.33
N PHE A 270 8.43 5.37 6.86
CA PHE A 270 7.96 5.13 8.22
C PHE A 270 8.90 5.71 9.27
N ALA A 271 10.21 5.52 9.12
CA ALA A 271 11.21 6.12 10.01
C ALA A 271 11.21 7.66 9.96
N MET A 272 10.78 8.24 8.84
CA MET A 272 10.56 9.68 8.68
C MET A 272 9.18 10.16 9.15
N GLU A 273 8.37 9.29 9.76
CA GLU A 273 6.99 9.56 10.18
C GLU A 273 6.03 9.98 9.03
N LYS A 274 6.41 9.69 7.77
CA LYS A 274 5.58 9.95 6.59
C LYS A 274 4.58 8.82 6.37
N PHE A 275 3.72 8.59 7.36
CA PHE A 275 2.85 7.41 7.45
C PHE A 275 1.93 7.21 6.23
N GLY A 276 1.34 8.28 5.69
CA GLY A 276 0.50 8.16 4.48
C GLY A 276 1.28 7.73 3.23
N GLN A 277 2.55 8.15 3.11
CA GLN A 277 3.40 7.72 1.99
C GLN A 277 3.91 6.28 2.20
N ALA A 278 4.19 5.89 3.45
CA ALA A 278 4.54 4.52 3.81
C ALA A 278 3.37 3.55 3.52
N GLU A 279 2.14 3.91 3.89
CA GLU A 279 0.92 3.14 3.59
C GLU A 279 0.78 2.90 2.08
N MET A 280 0.98 3.96 1.30
CA MET A 280 0.91 3.92 -0.16
C MET A 280 1.95 3.00 -0.77
N ILE A 281 3.22 3.13 -0.37
CA ILE A 281 4.31 2.31 -0.94
C ILE A 281 4.18 0.84 -0.52
N TRP A 282 3.86 0.55 0.74
CA TRP A 282 3.63 -0.83 1.18
C TRP A 282 2.36 -1.42 0.57
N GLY A 283 1.30 -0.63 0.35
CA GLY A 283 0.13 -1.06 -0.41
C GLY A 283 0.49 -1.47 -1.84
N ARG A 284 1.32 -0.69 -2.52
CA ARG A 284 1.85 -1.03 -3.86
C ARG A 284 2.71 -2.29 -3.84
N SER A 285 3.60 -2.43 -2.86
CA SER A 285 4.44 -3.63 -2.67
C SER A 285 3.57 -4.87 -2.45
N LEU A 286 2.54 -4.75 -1.62
CA LEU A 286 1.64 -5.84 -1.28
C LEU A 286 0.92 -6.38 -2.54
N GLN A 287 0.35 -5.49 -3.35
CA GLN A 287 -0.33 -5.89 -4.59
C GLN A 287 0.64 -6.56 -5.56
N LEU A 288 1.83 -5.97 -5.76
CA LEU A 288 2.86 -6.57 -6.60
C LEU A 288 3.24 -7.97 -6.11
N LYS A 289 3.49 -8.16 -4.81
CA LYS A 289 3.90 -9.47 -4.29
C LYS A 289 2.76 -10.50 -4.35
N ILE A 290 1.50 -10.08 -4.21
CA ILE A 290 0.34 -10.95 -4.42
C ILE A 290 0.31 -11.44 -5.87
N SER A 291 0.54 -10.57 -6.85
CA SER A 291 0.54 -10.97 -8.26
C SER A 291 1.74 -11.80 -8.66
N LEU A 292 2.89 -11.60 -8.02
CA LEU A 292 4.10 -12.40 -8.23
C LEU A 292 4.01 -13.80 -7.63
N TYR A 293 3.52 -13.91 -6.39
CA TYR A 293 3.68 -15.11 -5.58
C TYR A 293 2.36 -15.75 -5.11
N GLY A 294 1.24 -15.05 -5.27
CA GLY A 294 -0.04 -15.40 -4.66
C GLY A 294 -0.18 -14.90 -3.22
N SER A 295 -1.43 -14.80 -2.76
CA SER A 295 -1.81 -14.18 -1.48
C SER A 295 -1.35 -14.92 -0.22
N ASN A 296 -0.85 -16.15 -0.36
CA ASN A 296 -0.39 -16.98 0.76
C ASN A 296 1.13 -17.17 0.79
N HIS A 297 1.89 -16.34 0.06
CA HIS A 297 3.35 -16.41 0.07
C HIS A 297 3.95 -15.60 1.24
N PRO A 298 5.04 -16.07 1.89
CA PRO A 298 5.66 -15.33 2.99
C PRO A 298 6.06 -13.89 2.69
N ASN A 299 6.59 -13.62 1.49
CA ASN A 299 6.92 -12.24 1.09
C ASN A 299 5.70 -11.29 1.12
N VAL A 300 4.48 -11.80 0.90
CA VAL A 300 3.23 -11.02 1.03
C VAL A 300 2.94 -10.74 2.50
N ALA A 301 3.17 -11.73 3.37
CA ALA A 301 3.04 -11.56 4.82
C ALA A 301 4.09 -10.58 5.39
N ASP A 302 5.31 -10.51 4.84
CA ASP A 302 6.32 -9.53 5.27
C ASP A 302 5.81 -8.09 5.06
N THR A 303 5.24 -7.80 3.90
CA THR A 303 4.62 -6.49 3.64
C THR A 303 3.37 -6.26 4.50
N GLY A 304 2.57 -7.31 4.72
CA GLY A 304 1.42 -7.26 5.63
C GLY A 304 1.84 -6.94 7.07
N HIS A 305 2.99 -7.44 7.53
CA HIS A 305 3.53 -7.14 8.86
C HIS A 305 3.87 -5.65 9.00
N HIS A 306 4.49 -5.03 7.99
CA HIS A 306 4.76 -3.59 7.98
C HIS A 306 3.45 -2.78 8.05
N LEU A 307 2.45 -3.15 7.24
CA LEU A 307 1.14 -2.50 7.27
C LEU A 307 0.45 -2.66 8.63
N ALA A 308 0.54 -3.83 9.27
CA ALA A 308 0.00 -4.03 10.61
C ALA A 308 0.62 -3.05 11.63
N GLY A 309 1.95 -2.87 11.60
CA GLY A 309 2.65 -1.91 12.46
C GLY A 309 2.26 -0.46 12.17
N LEU A 310 2.10 -0.10 10.89
CA LEU A 310 1.66 1.23 10.48
C LEU A 310 0.24 1.56 10.96
N HIS A 311 -0.71 0.64 10.71
CA HIS A 311 -2.10 0.83 11.13
C HIS A 311 -2.22 0.89 12.67
N TYR A 312 -1.40 0.13 13.40
CA TYR A 312 -1.31 0.23 14.86
C TYR A 312 -0.90 1.66 15.31
N LEU A 313 0.17 2.22 14.75
CA LEU A 313 0.61 3.58 15.12
C LEU A 313 -0.41 4.66 14.77
N MET A 314 -1.19 4.44 13.72
CA MET A 314 -2.27 5.36 13.31
C MET A 314 -3.57 5.16 14.09
N GLY A 315 -3.60 4.26 15.09
CA GLY A 315 -4.80 3.97 15.89
C GLY A 315 -5.87 3.15 15.15
N ARG A 316 -5.57 2.64 13.95
CA ARG A 316 -6.46 1.82 13.12
C ARG A 316 -6.31 0.34 13.49
N TYR A 317 -6.74 0.01 14.70
CA TYR A 317 -6.46 -1.29 15.32
C TYR A 317 -7.15 -2.47 14.63
N THR A 318 -8.33 -2.27 14.02
CA THR A 318 -9.04 -3.32 13.29
C THR A 318 -8.29 -3.74 12.03
N GLU A 319 -7.79 -2.78 11.26
CA GLU A 319 -6.98 -3.03 10.08
C GLU A 319 -5.66 -3.70 10.45
N ALA A 320 -5.01 -3.24 11.52
CA ALA A 320 -3.80 -3.84 12.04
C ALA A 320 -4.02 -5.31 12.46
N GLU A 321 -5.13 -5.61 13.13
CA GLU A 321 -5.50 -6.99 13.52
C GLU A 321 -5.70 -7.87 12.28
N ASN A 322 -6.41 -7.38 11.26
CA ASN A 322 -6.65 -8.13 10.02
C ASN A 322 -5.33 -8.52 9.34
N TYR A 323 -4.39 -7.58 9.23
CA TYR A 323 -3.06 -7.87 8.68
C TYR A 323 -2.29 -8.85 9.56
N ALA A 324 -2.27 -8.66 10.88
CA ALA A 324 -1.55 -9.54 11.81
C ALA A 324 -2.09 -10.98 11.76
N ARG A 325 -3.42 -11.18 11.71
CA ARG A 325 -4.05 -12.50 11.55
C ARG A 325 -3.72 -13.14 10.21
N LYS A 326 -3.72 -12.36 9.12
CA LYS A 326 -3.35 -12.88 7.79
C LYS A 326 -1.89 -13.34 7.77
N CYS A 327 -0.98 -12.55 8.35
CA CYS A 327 0.43 -12.92 8.48
C CYS A 327 0.59 -14.20 9.31
N LEU A 328 -0.14 -14.32 10.43
CA LEU A 328 -0.13 -15.51 11.28
C LEU A 328 -0.51 -16.77 10.47
N GLN A 329 -1.59 -16.68 9.69
CA GLN A 329 -2.04 -17.78 8.82
C GLN A 329 -0.95 -18.17 7.81
N VAL A 330 -0.39 -17.19 7.09
CA VAL A 330 0.58 -17.42 6.02
C VAL A 330 1.88 -18.02 6.56
N TYR A 331 2.46 -17.42 7.60
CA TYR A 331 3.70 -17.95 8.20
C TYR A 331 3.50 -19.30 8.86
N SER A 332 2.34 -19.57 9.47
CA SER A 332 2.06 -20.88 10.05
C SER A 332 2.05 -21.99 9.01
N ILE A 333 1.53 -21.71 7.80
CA ILE A 333 1.52 -22.65 6.69
C ILE A 333 2.92 -22.81 6.09
N ALA A 334 3.62 -21.69 5.86
CA ALA A 334 4.90 -21.70 5.14
C ALA A 334 6.07 -22.21 5.97
N TYR A 335 6.12 -21.89 7.26
CA TYR A 335 7.27 -22.17 8.14
C TYR A 335 6.94 -23.10 9.30
N GLY A 336 5.66 -23.42 9.52
CA GLY A 336 5.20 -24.20 10.66
C GLY A 336 4.95 -23.35 11.90
N LYS A 337 4.13 -23.88 12.81
CA LYS A 337 3.60 -23.17 13.99
C LYS A 337 4.66 -22.74 15.02
N SER A 338 5.86 -23.33 14.98
CA SER A 338 6.94 -23.04 15.92
C SER A 338 7.99 -22.07 15.36
N HIS A 339 7.75 -21.45 14.20
CA HIS A 339 8.71 -20.54 13.59
C HIS A 339 8.71 -19.16 14.26
N ALA A 340 9.86 -18.47 14.27
CA ALA A 340 10.01 -17.15 14.87
C ALA A 340 9.05 -16.10 14.28
N SER A 341 8.77 -16.16 12.96
CA SER A 341 7.80 -15.27 12.30
C SER A 341 6.35 -15.49 12.77
N VAL A 342 5.98 -16.73 13.14
CA VAL A 342 4.67 -17.00 13.76
C VAL A 342 4.59 -16.36 15.14
N ALA A 343 5.68 -16.45 15.91
CA ALA A 343 5.77 -15.79 17.21
C ALA A 343 5.68 -14.26 17.11
N LEU A 344 6.24 -13.66 16.06
CA LEU A 344 6.11 -12.23 15.78
C LEU A 344 4.65 -11.81 15.56
N CYS A 345 3.87 -12.61 14.82
CA CYS A 345 2.44 -12.33 14.64
C CYS A 345 1.66 -12.42 15.96
N HIS A 346 1.93 -13.43 16.79
CA HIS A 346 1.34 -13.53 18.12
C HIS A 346 1.68 -12.32 19.00
N HIS A 347 2.94 -11.84 18.97
CA HIS A 347 3.33 -10.63 19.68
C HIS A 347 2.55 -9.38 19.22
N ASN A 348 2.38 -9.21 17.91
CA ASN A 348 1.63 -8.08 17.35
C ASN A 348 0.15 -8.15 17.76
N LEU A 349 -0.47 -9.33 17.69
CA LEU A 349 -1.86 -9.52 18.15
C LEU A 349 -2.01 -9.24 19.64
N ALA A 350 -1.05 -9.72 20.46
CA ALA A 350 -1.04 -9.46 21.89
C ALA A 350 -1.00 -7.97 22.21
N THR A 351 -0.16 -7.23 21.49
CA THR A 351 -0.03 -5.77 21.62
C THR A 351 -1.32 -5.06 21.22
N LEU A 352 -1.94 -5.47 20.09
CA LEU A 352 -3.21 -4.93 19.63
C LEU A 352 -4.35 -5.15 20.65
N PHE A 353 -4.45 -6.36 21.18
CA PHE A 353 -5.46 -6.68 22.20
C PHE A 353 -5.22 -5.94 23.50
N HIS A 354 -3.95 -5.76 23.90
CA HIS A 354 -3.60 -5.00 25.10
C HIS A 354 -4.10 -3.55 24.97
N VAL A 355 -3.78 -2.85 23.88
CA VAL A 355 -4.20 -1.43 23.71
C VAL A 355 -5.72 -1.28 23.55
N GLN A 356 -6.42 -2.31 23.09
CA GLN A 356 -7.88 -2.33 22.98
C GLN A 356 -8.59 -2.75 24.28
N GLY A 357 -7.87 -3.06 25.36
CA GLY A 357 -8.46 -3.53 26.62
C GLY A 357 -8.91 -4.99 26.62
N ARG A 358 -8.60 -5.76 25.56
CA ARG A 358 -8.92 -7.18 25.41
C ARG A 358 -7.87 -8.06 26.12
N TYR A 359 -7.73 -7.84 27.42
CA TYR A 359 -6.58 -8.35 28.19
C TYR A 359 -6.45 -9.88 28.21
N ALA A 360 -7.55 -10.63 28.26
CA ALA A 360 -7.51 -12.10 28.25
C ALA A 360 -6.95 -12.67 26.93
N GLU A 361 -7.33 -12.05 25.81
CA GLU A 361 -6.80 -12.41 24.49
C GLU A 361 -5.33 -12.00 24.38
N ALA A 362 -4.98 -10.81 24.89
CA ALA A 362 -3.59 -10.34 24.91
C ALA A 362 -2.67 -11.31 25.68
N GLU A 363 -3.09 -11.76 26.87
CA GLU A 363 -2.33 -12.70 27.69
C GLU A 363 -2.12 -14.04 26.97
N THR A 364 -3.17 -14.54 26.31
CA THR A 364 -3.10 -15.76 25.50
C THR A 364 -2.06 -15.63 24.39
N GLU A 365 -2.09 -14.53 23.64
CA GLU A 365 -1.17 -14.33 22.53
C GLU A 365 0.26 -14.04 22.96
N TYR A 366 0.48 -13.33 24.08
CA TYR A 366 1.81 -13.19 24.67
C TYR A 366 2.39 -14.55 25.06
N ASN A 367 1.60 -15.43 25.68
CA ASN A 367 2.06 -16.76 26.05
C ASN A 367 2.40 -17.62 24.82
N HIS A 368 1.59 -17.59 23.76
CA HIS A 368 1.94 -18.24 22.49
C HIS A 368 3.27 -17.72 21.93
N CYS A 369 3.45 -16.40 21.88
CA CYS A 369 4.69 -15.78 21.42
C CYS A 369 5.91 -16.26 22.23
N ILE A 370 5.83 -16.17 23.56
CA ILE A 370 6.93 -16.54 24.47
C ILE A 370 7.28 -18.01 24.32
N ASN A 371 6.30 -18.90 24.28
CA ASN A 371 6.52 -20.34 24.12
C ASN A 371 7.23 -20.66 22.81
N ILE A 372 6.79 -20.07 21.70
CA ILE A 372 7.43 -20.26 20.39
C ILE A 372 8.86 -19.70 20.40
N ARG A 373 9.07 -18.46 20.88
CA ARG A 373 10.40 -17.84 20.90
C ARG A 373 11.39 -18.57 21.81
N LYS A 374 10.95 -19.11 22.94
CA LYS A 374 11.79 -19.96 23.81
C LYS A 374 12.33 -21.18 23.09
N VAL A 375 11.49 -21.83 22.28
CA VAL A 375 11.89 -23.01 21.49
C VAL A 375 12.76 -22.60 20.29
N ALA A 376 12.36 -21.57 19.56
CA ALA A 376 13.01 -21.19 18.30
C ALA A 376 14.32 -20.41 18.49
N LEU A 377 14.39 -19.55 19.50
CA LEU A 377 15.48 -18.57 19.70
C LEU A 377 16.20 -18.73 21.05
N GLY A 378 15.59 -19.47 21.99
CA GLY A 378 16.06 -19.60 23.36
C GLY A 378 15.45 -18.57 24.32
N PRO A 379 15.53 -18.84 25.64
CA PRO A 379 14.88 -18.02 26.66
C PRO A 379 15.56 -16.66 26.90
N THR A 380 16.83 -16.53 26.56
CA THR A 380 17.62 -15.28 26.72
C THR A 380 17.65 -14.40 25.47
N HIS A 381 17.02 -14.83 24.38
CA HIS A 381 17.00 -14.04 23.16
C HIS A 381 16.25 -12.73 23.40
N LYS A 382 16.76 -11.62 22.82
CA LYS A 382 16.17 -10.27 22.97
C LYS A 382 14.68 -10.26 22.69
N ASP A 383 14.24 -10.96 21.66
CA ASP A 383 12.82 -11.02 21.29
C ASP A 383 11.99 -11.84 22.27
N THR A 384 12.55 -12.89 22.88
CA THR A 384 11.87 -13.65 23.95
C THR A 384 11.66 -12.75 25.16
N MET A 385 12.72 -12.07 25.60
CA MET A 385 12.66 -11.13 26.72
C MET A 385 11.70 -9.97 26.45
N HIS A 386 11.62 -9.48 25.21
CA HIS A 386 10.68 -8.43 24.84
C HIS A 386 9.22 -8.90 24.95
N ALA A 387 8.91 -10.13 24.51
CA ALA A 387 7.58 -10.70 24.68
C ALA A 387 7.22 -10.91 26.17
N GLU A 388 8.18 -11.37 26.98
CA GLU A 388 8.00 -11.51 28.43
C GLU A 388 7.77 -10.16 29.12
N LYS A 389 8.47 -9.10 28.70
CA LYS A 389 8.21 -7.75 29.18
C LYS A 389 6.79 -7.29 28.84
N GLY A 390 6.33 -7.52 27.61
CA GLY A 390 4.96 -7.19 27.20
C GLY A 390 3.89 -7.90 28.03
N LEU A 391 4.13 -9.18 28.38
CA LEU A 391 3.28 -9.92 29.31
C LEU A 391 3.33 -9.33 30.72
N ALA A 392 4.51 -8.97 31.22
CA ALA A 392 4.66 -8.36 32.55
C ALA A 392 3.91 -7.01 32.65
N ASP A 393 3.97 -6.19 31.61
CA ASP A 393 3.24 -4.91 31.56
C ASP A 393 1.72 -5.11 31.53
N LEU A 394 1.24 -6.14 30.81
CA LEU A 394 -0.16 -6.55 30.84
C LEU A 394 -0.60 -7.02 32.23
N LEU A 395 0.21 -7.86 32.89
CA LEU A 395 -0.09 -8.39 34.23
C LEU A 395 -0.16 -7.27 35.27
N LYS A 396 0.71 -6.25 35.19
CA LYS A 396 0.60 -5.05 36.03
C LYS A 396 -0.69 -4.28 35.78
N THR A 397 -1.08 -4.15 34.51
CA THR A 397 -2.36 -3.50 34.14
C THR A 397 -3.56 -4.24 34.75
N LEU A 398 -3.46 -5.56 34.94
CA LEU A 398 -4.47 -6.39 35.61
C LEU A 398 -4.34 -6.43 37.15
N GLY A 399 -3.37 -5.73 37.75
CA GLY A 399 -3.10 -5.77 39.19
C GLY A 399 -2.47 -7.08 39.69
N ARG A 400 -1.90 -7.89 38.79
CA ARG A 400 -1.24 -9.19 39.09
C ARG A 400 0.27 -9.00 39.28
N ASP A 401 0.65 -8.11 40.18
CA ASP A 401 2.05 -7.65 40.35
C ASP A 401 3.03 -8.78 40.65
N LYS A 402 2.64 -9.75 41.49
CA LYS A 402 3.49 -10.90 41.82
C LYS A 402 3.82 -11.75 40.58
N GLU A 403 2.87 -11.91 39.67
CA GLU A 403 3.07 -12.67 38.44
C GLU A 403 3.92 -11.87 37.44
N ALA A 404 3.70 -10.55 37.35
CA ALA A 404 4.53 -9.66 36.55
C ALA A 404 6.01 -9.67 36.99
N GLU A 405 6.26 -9.68 38.30
CA GLU A 405 7.60 -9.81 38.88
C GLU A 405 8.23 -11.16 38.53
N GLN A 406 7.47 -12.26 38.61
CA GLN A 406 7.97 -13.59 38.24
C GLN A 406 8.35 -13.68 36.77
N VAL A 407 7.54 -13.12 35.87
CA VAL A 407 7.85 -13.08 34.43
C VAL A 407 9.09 -12.21 34.17
N SER A 408 9.18 -11.05 34.80
CA SER A 408 10.34 -10.14 34.67
C SER A 408 11.63 -10.72 35.26
N ALA A 409 11.54 -11.44 36.38
CA ALA A 409 12.66 -12.11 37.03
C ALA A 409 13.20 -13.27 36.18
N LYS A 410 12.34 -13.97 35.42
CA LYS A 410 12.78 -14.99 34.45
C LYS A 410 13.54 -14.36 33.27
N ALA A 411 13.06 -13.24 32.76
CA ALA A 411 13.73 -12.49 31.70
C ALA A 411 15.12 -11.98 32.13
N ASN A 412 15.24 -11.45 33.36
CA ASN A 412 16.48 -10.85 33.87
C ASN A 412 17.45 -11.85 34.53
N GLY A 413 16.93 -12.88 35.20
CA GLY A 413 17.71 -13.87 35.96
C GLY A 413 18.65 -14.70 35.09
N LEU A 414 18.28 -14.95 33.83
CA LEU A 414 19.13 -15.68 32.88
C LEU A 414 20.33 -14.85 32.38
N VAL A 415 20.22 -13.51 32.35
CA VAL A 415 21.35 -12.62 32.02
C VAL A 415 22.36 -12.58 33.18
N THR A 416 21.90 -12.70 34.43
CA THR A 416 22.78 -12.73 35.61
C THR A 416 23.38 -14.12 35.91
N GLY A 417 22.75 -15.20 35.45
CA GLY A 417 23.24 -16.57 35.60
C GLY A 417 24.52 -16.87 34.80
N SER A 418 24.71 -16.23 33.65
CA SER A 418 25.89 -16.42 32.80
C SER A 418 27.17 -15.77 33.38
N TRP A 419 27.05 -14.67 34.12
CA TRP A 419 28.19 -14.03 34.78
C TRP A 419 28.54 -14.66 36.15
N LYS A 420 27.57 -15.26 36.85
CA LYS A 420 27.81 -15.98 38.11
C LYS A 420 28.42 -17.37 37.88
N ALA A 421 28.04 -18.06 36.80
CA ALA A 421 28.65 -19.34 36.42
C ALA A 421 30.13 -19.20 36.01
N LEU A 422 30.54 -18.06 35.43
CA LEU A 422 31.94 -17.81 35.06
C LEU A 422 32.83 -17.34 36.23
N LYS A 423 32.27 -16.96 37.39
CA LYS A 423 33.05 -16.57 38.58
C LYS A 423 33.27 -17.70 39.58
N LEU A 424 32.56 -18.83 39.44
CA LEU A 424 32.75 -20.00 40.31
C LEU A 424 33.86 -20.94 39.84
N ASP A 425 34.32 -20.86 38.59
CA ASP A 425 35.42 -21.69 38.06
C ASP A 425 36.80 -20.98 38.07
N ALA A 426 36.87 -19.69 38.40
CA ALA A 426 38.13 -18.91 38.33
C ALA A 426 38.95 -18.89 39.63
N SER A 427 38.49 -19.51 40.73
CA SER A 427 39.25 -19.61 42.00
C SER A 427 39.94 -20.96 42.22
N GLU A 428 39.82 -21.93 41.30
CA GLU A 428 40.37 -23.28 41.48
C GLU A 428 41.57 -23.62 40.56
N ALA A 429 42.02 -22.71 39.69
CA ALA A 429 43.04 -23.01 38.68
C ALA A 429 44.36 -22.21 38.77
N LEU A 430 44.72 -21.70 39.95
CA LEU A 430 46.04 -21.08 40.20
C LEU A 430 46.65 -21.58 41.52
N GLN A 431 47.09 -22.84 41.51
CA GLN A 431 48.18 -23.28 42.39
C GLN A 431 49.37 -23.72 41.55
N PRO A 432 50.60 -23.23 41.84
CA PRO A 432 51.80 -23.55 41.08
C PRO A 432 52.24 -25.01 41.31
N SER A 433 52.69 -25.67 40.25
CA SER A 433 53.14 -27.07 40.25
C SER A 433 54.35 -27.31 41.18
N PRO A 434 54.42 -28.46 41.89
CA PRO A 434 55.59 -28.84 42.67
C PRO A 434 56.76 -29.31 41.76
N PRO A 435 58.02 -29.23 42.24
CA PRO A 435 59.20 -29.45 41.42
C PRO A 435 59.45 -30.94 41.09
N LYS A 436 60.09 -31.16 39.94
CA LYS A 436 60.42 -32.44 39.31
C LYS A 436 61.34 -33.32 40.17
N GLU A 437 60.99 -34.60 40.32
CA GLU A 437 61.92 -35.65 40.77
C GLU A 437 62.84 -36.17 39.63
N PRO A 438 64.06 -36.64 39.95
CA PRO A 438 65.05 -37.02 38.94
C PRO A 438 64.89 -38.47 38.47
N ARG A 439 65.16 -38.67 37.18
CA ARG A 439 65.25 -39.99 36.52
C ARG A 439 66.23 -40.92 37.23
N ARG A 440 65.84 -42.19 37.44
CA ARG A 440 66.77 -43.31 37.57
C ARG A 440 66.42 -44.44 36.60
N ARG A 441 67.35 -44.58 35.64
CA ARG A 441 67.70 -45.68 34.71
C ARG A 441 66.60 -46.35 33.89
#